data_AF-A0A7C4XJ19-F1
#
_entry.id   AF-A0A7C4XJ19-F1
#
_cell.length_a   1.000
_cell.length_b   1.000
_cell.length_c   1.000
_cell.angle_alpha   90.00
_cell.angle_beta   90.00
_cell.angle_gamma   90.00
#
_symmetry.space_group_name_H-M   'P 1'
#
loop_
_entity.id
_entity.type
_entity.pdbx_description
1 polymer ?
#
loop_
_entity_poly.entity_id
_entity_poly.type
_entity_poly.pdbx_seq_one_letter_code
_entity_poly.pdbx_strand_id
1 'polypeptide(L)'
;MAVIYVFRCVCIMQLLHPKRIERWQGMKIKKVYSPLIEWGRADFILAFEKLEAFRYIHFLREKGTVIVNDFQLPPMSVLTGENRYPEGIIENLKKVALVDIIPAQDIALKLGDVRVVNVVLLGGLARHLQFPEEVWLSAIKEKVKPQYWDLNIKAFTSLFSDNYI
;
A
#
# COMPACT_ATOMS: atom_id res chain seq x y z
N MET A 1 5.58 5.72 -13.48
CA MET A 1 4.38 4.86 -13.51
C MET A 1 3.94 4.70 -12.06
N ALA A 2 2.87 5.37 -11.64
CA ALA A 2 2.33 5.18 -10.29
C ALA A 2 1.72 3.77 -10.23
N VAL A 3 2.13 2.98 -9.25
CA VAL A 3 1.76 1.57 -9.12
C VAL A 3 0.71 1.48 -8.04
N ILE A 4 -0.55 1.35 -8.42
CA ILE A 4 -1.60 1.00 -7.47
C ILE A 4 -1.50 -0.48 -7.17
N TYR A 5 -1.54 -0.79 -5.90
CA TYR A 5 -1.88 -2.13 -5.50
C TYR A 5 -3.31 -2.15 -4.99
N VAL A 6 -4.20 -2.66 -5.83
CA VAL A 6 -5.55 -3.03 -5.43
C VAL A 6 -5.43 -4.45 -4.89
N PHE A 7 -5.82 -4.68 -3.65
CA PHE A 7 -5.64 -5.97 -3.00
C PHE A 7 -6.96 -6.58 -2.56
N ARG A 8 -7.05 -7.89 -2.77
CA ARG A 8 -7.91 -8.80 -2.01
C ARG A 8 -7.00 -9.60 -1.08
N CYS A 9 -7.37 -9.85 0.18
CA CYS A 9 -6.50 -10.53 1.16
C CYS A 9 -5.90 -11.85 0.63
N VAL A 10 -6.63 -12.57 -0.23
CA VAL A 10 -6.18 -13.83 -0.85
C VAL A 10 -5.05 -13.63 -1.88
N CYS A 11 -4.96 -12.47 -2.54
CA CYS A 11 -3.95 -12.17 -3.57
C CYS A 11 -2.62 -11.69 -2.97
N ILE A 12 -2.63 -10.98 -1.82
CA ILE A 12 -1.40 -10.55 -1.12
C ILE A 12 -0.54 -11.75 -0.76
N MET A 13 -1.17 -12.85 -0.33
CA MET A 13 -0.49 -14.08 0.06
C MET A 13 0.24 -14.77 -1.11
N GLN A 14 -0.24 -14.61 -2.35
CA GLN A 14 0.44 -15.15 -3.54
C GLN A 14 1.68 -14.32 -3.93
N LEU A 15 1.65 -13.00 -3.69
CA LEU A 15 2.76 -12.10 -4.03
C LEU A 15 3.94 -12.23 -3.05
N LEU A 16 3.66 -12.44 -1.76
CA LEU A 16 4.70 -12.57 -0.75
C LEU A 16 5.47 -13.89 -0.84
N HIS A 17 4.85 -14.97 -1.35
CA HIS A 17 5.53 -16.24 -1.59
C HIS A 17 4.89 -17.07 -2.73
N PRO A 18 5.26 -16.85 -4.00
CA PRO A 18 4.68 -17.57 -5.13
C PRO A 18 4.99 -19.08 -5.13
N LYS A 19 6.04 -19.53 -4.42
CA LYS A 19 6.48 -20.94 -4.36
C LYS A 19 6.00 -21.72 -3.12
N ARG A 20 5.19 -21.13 -2.22
CA ARG A 20 4.90 -21.72 -0.89
C ARG A 20 3.42 -21.84 -0.54
N ILE A 21 2.56 -21.98 -1.55
CA ILE A 21 1.09 -22.04 -1.41
C ILE A 21 0.62 -23.23 -0.55
N GLU A 22 1.37 -24.33 -0.50
CA GLU A 22 0.90 -25.58 0.11
C GLU A 22 1.12 -25.69 1.63
N ARG A 23 1.89 -24.79 2.26
CA ARG A 23 2.43 -25.07 3.61
C ARG A 23 2.41 -23.92 4.61
N TRP A 24 1.45 -23.00 4.49
CA TRP A 24 1.15 -22.08 5.59
C TRP A 24 0.31 -22.82 6.63
N GLN A 25 0.91 -23.06 7.80
CA GLN A 25 0.34 -23.84 8.89
C GLN A 25 -1.09 -23.36 9.24
N GLY A 26 -2.10 -24.13 8.82
CA GLY A 26 -3.49 -23.97 9.24
C GLY A 26 -4.39 -23.06 8.39
N MET A 27 -3.87 -22.27 7.46
CA MET A 27 -4.68 -21.33 6.68
C MET A 27 -4.97 -21.84 5.26
N LYS A 28 -6.21 -22.29 5.00
CA LYS A 28 -6.64 -22.72 3.66
C LYS A 28 -6.75 -21.53 2.71
N ILE A 29 -5.73 -21.31 1.88
CA ILE A 29 -5.79 -20.33 0.78
C ILE A 29 -6.68 -20.91 -0.32
N LYS A 30 -7.83 -20.28 -0.59
CA LYS A 30 -8.73 -20.68 -1.68
C LYS A 30 -8.06 -20.31 -3.01
N LYS A 31 -8.04 -21.25 -3.97
CA LYS A 31 -7.45 -21.07 -5.30
C LYS A 31 -7.99 -19.79 -5.95
N VAL A 32 -7.11 -18.91 -6.44
CA VAL A 32 -7.48 -17.65 -7.10
C VAL A 32 -7.71 -17.93 -8.58
N TYR A 33 -8.93 -17.68 -9.05
CA TYR A 33 -9.36 -18.02 -10.43
C TYR A 33 -9.28 -16.84 -11.41
N SER A 34 -9.17 -15.60 -10.92
CA SER A 34 -9.02 -14.40 -11.75
C SER A 34 -8.10 -13.39 -11.05
N PRO A 35 -7.07 -12.84 -11.72
CA PRO A 35 -6.21 -11.79 -11.18
C PRO A 35 -6.86 -10.39 -11.28
N LEU A 36 -7.99 -10.26 -11.98
CA LEU A 36 -8.71 -9.00 -12.11
C LEU A 36 -9.61 -8.80 -10.89
N ILE A 37 -9.47 -7.65 -10.24
CA ILE A 37 -10.31 -7.26 -9.11
C ILE A 37 -11.57 -6.60 -9.67
N GLU A 38 -12.72 -7.20 -9.39
CA GLU A 38 -14.02 -6.63 -9.74
C GLU A 38 -14.30 -5.36 -8.93
N TRP A 39 -15.20 -4.52 -9.44
CA TRP A 39 -15.69 -3.35 -8.71
C TRP A 39 -16.30 -3.75 -7.37
N GLY A 40 -16.06 -2.94 -6.34
CA GLY A 40 -16.59 -3.19 -5.00
C GLY A 40 -16.06 -4.45 -4.31
N ARG A 41 -14.94 -5.05 -4.76
CA ARG A 41 -14.38 -6.29 -4.18
C ARG A 41 -13.02 -6.14 -3.51
N ALA A 42 -12.34 -5.01 -3.69
CA ALA A 42 -11.04 -4.79 -3.05
C ALA A 42 -11.21 -4.58 -1.54
N ASP A 43 -10.44 -5.30 -0.74
CA ASP A 43 -10.40 -5.10 0.71
C ASP A 43 -9.57 -3.86 1.06
N PHE A 44 -8.47 -3.66 0.31
CA PHE A 44 -7.54 -2.56 0.46
C PHE A 44 -7.21 -1.91 -0.89
N ILE A 45 -7.05 -0.58 -0.87
CA ILE A 45 -6.37 0.18 -1.91
C ILE A 45 -5.11 0.76 -1.29
N LEU A 46 -3.93 0.44 -1.85
CA LEU A 46 -2.68 1.09 -1.50
C LEU A 46 -2.30 2.05 -2.64
N ALA A 47 -2.34 3.36 -2.35
CA ALA A 47 -2.11 4.42 -3.31
C ALA A 47 -0.87 5.24 -2.96
N PHE A 48 -0.05 5.52 -3.96
CA PHE A 48 1.20 6.26 -3.81
C PHE A 48 0.99 7.77 -3.89
N GLU A 49 -0.21 8.20 -4.24
CA GLU A 49 -0.59 9.57 -4.53
C GLU A 49 -2.12 9.75 -4.33
N LYS A 50 -2.58 10.96 -3.96
CA LYS A 50 -3.98 11.21 -3.58
C LYS A 50 -4.98 11.04 -4.73
N LEU A 51 -4.69 11.61 -5.91
CA LEU A 51 -5.54 11.52 -7.09
C LEU A 51 -5.63 10.09 -7.61
N GLU A 52 -4.56 9.32 -7.45
CA GLU A 52 -4.54 7.89 -7.70
C GLU A 52 -5.55 7.13 -6.82
N ALA A 53 -5.55 7.38 -5.50
CA ALA A 53 -6.54 6.80 -4.59
C ALA A 53 -7.99 7.14 -5.02
N PHE A 54 -8.22 8.40 -5.37
CA PHE A 54 -9.54 8.88 -5.79
C PHE A 54 -10.04 8.21 -7.07
N ARG A 55 -9.15 8.02 -8.06
CA ARG A 55 -9.52 7.42 -9.35
C ARG A 55 -9.97 5.96 -9.23
N TYR A 56 -9.42 5.22 -8.27
CA TYR A 56 -9.64 3.77 -8.14
C TYR A 56 -10.55 3.38 -6.97
N ILE A 57 -11.12 4.36 -6.26
CA ILE A 57 -11.99 4.12 -5.10
C ILE A 57 -13.18 3.19 -5.41
N HIS A 58 -13.66 3.17 -6.65
CA HIS A 58 -14.76 2.30 -7.11
C HIS A 58 -14.47 0.79 -7.05
N PHE A 59 -13.19 0.39 -6.96
CA PHE A 59 -12.83 -1.01 -6.71
C PHE A 59 -13.01 -1.42 -5.25
N LEU A 60 -13.02 -0.46 -4.32
CA LEU A 60 -13.09 -0.73 -2.89
C LEU A 60 -14.48 -1.26 -2.50
N ARG A 61 -14.50 -2.35 -1.73
CA ARG A 61 -15.73 -2.86 -1.13
C ARG A 61 -16.26 -1.90 -0.05
N GLU A 62 -17.51 -2.10 0.33
CA GLU A 62 -18.07 -1.44 1.51
C GLU A 62 -17.24 -1.79 2.76
N LYS A 63 -16.84 -0.77 3.54
CA LYS A 63 -15.93 -0.90 4.70
C LYS A 63 -14.51 -1.37 4.35
N GLY A 64 -14.10 -1.27 3.08
CA GLY A 64 -12.68 -1.40 2.73
C GLY A 64 -11.85 -0.23 3.25
N THR A 65 -10.52 -0.40 3.21
CA THR A 65 -9.58 0.63 3.68
C THR A 65 -8.71 1.14 2.53
N VAL A 66 -8.60 2.46 2.43
CA VAL A 66 -7.64 3.14 1.55
C VAL A 66 -6.44 3.52 2.38
N ILE A 67 -5.27 2.99 2.03
CA ILE A 67 -3.99 3.44 2.56
C ILE A 67 -3.38 4.35 1.50
N VAL A 68 -3.27 5.64 1.81
CA VAL A 68 -2.88 6.66 0.84
C VAL A 68 -1.65 7.41 1.33
N ASN A 69 -0.66 7.52 0.46
CA ASN A 69 0.46 8.43 0.69
C ASN A 69 -0.02 9.89 0.64
N ASP A 70 0.33 10.70 1.63
CA ASP A 70 0.07 12.14 1.66
C ASP A 70 0.99 12.88 0.68
N PHE A 71 0.83 12.58 -0.60
CA PHE A 71 1.67 13.07 -1.67
C PHE A 71 0.81 13.47 -2.87
N GLN A 72 1.18 14.58 -3.49
CA GLN A 72 0.53 15.09 -4.70
C GLN A 72 1.55 15.12 -5.83
N LEU A 73 1.18 14.47 -6.93
CA LEU A 73 1.95 14.54 -8.17
C LEU A 73 1.00 14.96 -9.29
N PRO A 74 0.92 16.26 -9.60
CA PRO A 74 0.00 16.76 -10.62
C PRO A 74 0.31 16.15 -12.00
N PRO A 75 -0.70 15.69 -12.75
CA PRO A 75 -0.51 15.23 -14.11
C PRO A 75 -0.14 16.40 -15.03
N MET A 76 0.42 16.09 -16.21
CA MET A 76 0.85 17.10 -17.18
C MET A 76 -0.23 18.13 -17.51
N SER A 77 -1.48 17.70 -17.68
CA SER A 77 -2.60 18.62 -17.96
C SER A 77 -2.83 19.66 -16.86
N VAL A 78 -2.48 19.35 -15.60
CA VAL A 78 -2.53 20.34 -14.52
C VAL A 78 -1.34 21.28 -14.59
N LEU A 79 -0.14 20.74 -14.87
CA LEU A 79 1.08 21.54 -15.00
C LEU A 79 1.04 22.51 -16.19
N THR A 80 0.39 22.13 -17.29
CA THR A 80 0.18 22.98 -18.48
C THR A 80 -1.01 23.91 -18.36
N GLY A 81 -1.78 23.85 -17.26
CA GLY A 81 -2.92 24.72 -17.00
C GLY A 81 -4.21 24.33 -17.72
N GLU A 82 -4.27 23.18 -18.39
CA GLU A 82 -5.47 22.67 -19.06
C GLU A 82 -6.54 22.20 -18.05
N ASN A 83 -6.11 21.70 -16.89
CA ASN A 83 -6.97 21.21 -15.83
C ASN A 83 -6.51 21.72 -14.45
N ARG A 84 -7.37 21.61 -13.43
CA ARG A 84 -7.01 21.86 -12.03
C ARG A 84 -6.87 20.54 -11.27
N TYR A 85 -5.91 20.47 -10.36
CA TYR A 85 -5.82 19.33 -9.45
C TYR A 85 -7.04 19.36 -8.51
N PRO A 86 -7.79 18.26 -8.35
CA PRO A 86 -8.98 18.26 -7.50
C PRO A 86 -8.65 18.57 -6.04
N GLU A 87 -9.42 19.46 -5.43
CA GLU A 87 -9.34 19.76 -4.01
C GLU A 87 -10.23 18.80 -3.19
N GLY A 88 -9.96 18.70 -1.88
CA GLY A 88 -10.80 17.93 -0.98
C GLY A 88 -10.77 16.41 -1.20
N ILE A 89 -9.72 15.86 -1.85
CA ILE A 89 -9.65 14.44 -2.21
C ILE A 89 -9.76 13.55 -0.97
N ILE A 90 -8.99 13.85 0.07
CA ILE A 90 -8.97 13.06 1.30
C ILE A 90 -10.32 13.10 2.00
N GLU A 91 -10.94 14.28 2.07
CA GLU A 91 -12.25 14.52 2.65
C GLU A 91 -13.32 13.73 1.89
N ASN A 92 -13.23 13.69 0.56
CA ASN A 92 -14.15 12.91 -0.27
C ASN A 92 -13.94 11.40 -0.12
N LEU A 93 -12.70 10.93 -0.01
CA LEU A 93 -12.40 9.52 0.27
C LEU A 93 -12.97 9.09 1.63
N LYS A 94 -12.82 9.91 2.67
CA LYS A 94 -13.35 9.64 4.03
C LYS A 94 -14.88 9.53 4.09
N LYS A 95 -15.61 10.08 3.11
CA LYS A 95 -17.08 9.93 3.03
C LYS A 95 -17.51 8.51 2.64
N VAL A 96 -16.64 7.74 1.97
CA VAL A 96 -16.99 6.46 1.35
C VAL A 96 -16.13 5.29 1.80
N ALA A 97 -15.03 5.55 2.51
CA ALA A 97 -14.08 4.53 2.94
C ALA A 97 -13.41 4.87 4.27
N LEU A 98 -12.83 3.86 4.91
CA LEU A 98 -11.80 4.07 5.92
C LEU A 98 -10.53 4.55 5.22
N VAL A 99 -9.89 5.60 5.73
CA VAL A 99 -8.72 6.21 5.08
C VAL A 99 -7.58 6.30 6.09
N ASP A 100 -6.49 5.60 5.80
CA ASP A 100 -5.22 5.64 6.49
C ASP A 100 -4.24 6.50 5.68
N ILE A 101 -3.87 7.66 6.22
CA ILE A 101 -3.06 8.66 5.52
C ILE A 101 -1.64 8.57 6.06
N ILE A 102 -0.68 8.35 5.16
CA ILE A 102 0.72 8.14 5.54
C ILE A 102 1.59 9.18 4.84
N PRO A 103 2.37 10.00 5.56
CA PRO A 103 3.36 10.90 4.95
C PRO A 103 4.62 10.11 4.53
N ALA A 104 4.46 9.11 3.66
CA ALA A 104 5.51 8.14 3.35
C ALA A 104 6.70 8.78 2.63
N GLN A 105 6.44 9.81 1.83
CA GLN A 105 7.49 10.61 1.18
C GLN A 105 8.42 11.26 2.21
N ASP A 106 7.85 11.92 3.21
CA ASP A 106 8.61 12.64 4.24
C ASP A 106 9.36 11.67 5.16
N ILE A 107 8.74 10.53 5.49
CA ILE A 107 9.39 9.48 6.27
C ILE A 107 10.62 8.94 5.52
N ALA A 108 10.48 8.62 4.24
CA ALA A 108 11.58 8.11 3.42
C ALA A 108 12.72 9.14 3.28
N LEU A 109 12.38 10.42 3.11
CA LEU A 109 13.36 11.51 3.08
C LEU A 109 14.12 11.64 4.41
N LYS A 110 13.43 11.53 5.56
CA LYS A 110 14.06 11.55 6.89
C LYS A 110 14.97 10.34 7.12
N LEU A 111 14.66 9.20 6.52
CA LEU A 111 15.51 8.00 6.54
C LEU A 111 16.72 8.11 5.60
N GLY A 112 16.77 9.14 4.74
CA GLY A 112 17.89 9.44 3.86
C GLY A 112 17.78 8.85 2.45
N ASP A 113 16.66 8.22 2.09
CA ASP A 113 16.48 7.65 0.75
C ASP A 113 15.01 7.61 0.32
N VAL A 114 14.64 8.41 -0.68
CA VAL A 114 13.27 8.43 -1.22
C VAL A 114 12.85 7.09 -1.84
N ARG A 115 13.77 6.19 -2.17
CA ARG A 115 13.46 4.88 -2.77
C ARG A 115 12.74 3.94 -1.80
N VAL A 116 12.78 4.21 -0.49
CA VAL A 116 12.10 3.36 0.51
C VAL A 116 10.64 3.73 0.77
N VAL A 117 10.06 4.70 0.05
CA VAL A 117 8.63 5.06 0.15
C VAL A 117 7.73 3.84 0.01
N ASN A 118 8.01 2.96 -0.95
CA ASN A 118 7.23 1.73 -1.17
C ASN A 118 7.22 0.83 0.08
N VAL A 119 8.32 0.82 0.83
CA VAL A 119 8.47 -0.03 2.01
C VAL A 119 7.83 0.60 3.25
N VAL A 120 7.83 1.93 3.36
CA VAL A 120 7.02 2.65 4.37
C VAL A 120 5.53 2.35 4.16
N LEU A 121 5.04 2.47 2.92
CA LEU A 121 3.65 2.14 2.57
C LEU A 121 3.32 0.67 2.80
N LEU A 122 4.27 -0.24 2.57
CA LEU A 122 4.13 -1.66 2.90
C LEU A 122 3.97 -1.87 4.42
N GLY A 123 4.73 -1.15 5.25
CA GLY A 123 4.56 -1.12 6.69
C GLY A 123 3.16 -0.63 7.09
N GLY A 124 2.68 0.41 6.41
CA GLY A 124 1.30 0.92 6.56
C GLY A 124 0.25 -0.15 6.33
N LEU A 125 0.36 -0.89 5.22
CA LEU A 125 -0.51 -2.04 4.91
C LEU A 125 -0.39 -3.16 5.93
N ALA A 126 0.82 -3.47 6.40
CA ALA A 126 1.05 -4.54 7.36
C ALA A 126 0.31 -4.32 8.69
N ARG A 127 0.10 -3.08 9.13
CA ARG A 127 -0.71 -2.78 10.33
C ARG A 127 -2.17 -3.24 10.24
N HIS A 128 -2.70 -3.38 9.01
CA HIS A 128 -4.06 -3.85 8.77
C HIS A 128 -4.16 -5.37 8.54
N LEU A 129 -3.01 -6.04 8.42
CA LEU A 129 -2.93 -7.46 8.08
C LEU A 129 -2.35 -8.25 9.25
N GLN A 130 -3.04 -9.32 9.66
CA GLN A 130 -2.64 -10.16 10.80
C GLN A 130 -1.58 -11.19 10.42
N PHE A 131 -0.48 -10.75 9.81
CA PHE A 131 0.68 -11.60 9.54
C PHE A 131 1.79 -11.32 10.55
N PRO A 132 2.55 -12.35 10.99
CA PRO A 132 3.73 -12.15 11.81
C PRO A 132 4.75 -11.24 11.13
N GLU A 133 5.43 -10.39 11.91
CA GLU A 133 6.42 -9.44 11.40
C GLU A 133 7.54 -10.14 10.60
N GLU A 134 7.95 -11.32 11.03
CA GLU A 134 9.02 -12.11 10.42
C GLU A 134 8.70 -12.51 8.97
N VAL A 135 7.42 -12.66 8.64
CA VAL A 135 6.98 -12.95 7.26
C VAL A 135 7.29 -11.76 6.36
N TRP A 136 7.01 -10.53 6.82
CA TRP A 136 7.30 -9.32 6.07
C TRP A 136 8.79 -9.07 5.94
N LEU A 137 9.55 -9.21 7.03
CA LEU A 137 11.00 -9.01 7.02
C LEU A 137 11.70 -10.01 6.09
N SER A 138 11.24 -11.27 6.06
CA SER A 138 11.76 -12.29 5.15
C SER A 138 11.47 -11.94 3.69
N ALA A 139 10.25 -11.49 3.38
CA ALA A 139 9.89 -11.08 2.02
C ALA A 139 10.70 -9.86 1.54
N ILE A 140 10.94 -8.88 2.42
CA ILE A 140 11.80 -7.73 2.12
C ILE A 140 13.22 -8.20 1.80
N LYS A 141 13.81 -9.06 2.63
CA LYS A 141 15.18 -9.58 2.41
C LYS A 141 15.32 -10.42 1.14
N GLU A 142 14.26 -11.11 0.71
CA GLU A 142 14.24 -11.86 -0.55
C GLU A 142 14.30 -10.94 -1.78
N LYS A 143 13.64 -9.77 -1.71
CA LYS A 143 13.52 -8.84 -2.86
C LYS A 143 14.61 -7.77 -2.89
N VAL A 144 15.16 -7.41 -1.73
CA VAL A 144 16.11 -6.31 -1.57
C VAL A 144 17.52 -6.86 -1.43
N LYS A 145 18.50 -6.23 -2.09
CA LYS A 145 19.92 -6.62 -1.96
C LYS A 145 20.42 -6.44 -0.52
N PRO A 146 21.33 -7.29 -0.02
CA PRO A 146 21.80 -7.25 1.37
C PRO A 146 22.26 -5.89 1.87
N GLN A 147 22.96 -5.10 1.04
CA GLN A 147 23.45 -3.77 1.44
C GLN A 147 22.34 -2.74 1.74
N TYR A 148 21.09 -3.02 1.38
CA TYR A 148 19.95 -2.13 1.61
C TYR A 148 18.98 -2.67 2.67
N TRP A 149 19.27 -3.81 3.29
CA TRP A 149 18.36 -4.43 4.27
C TRP A 149 18.05 -3.52 5.43
N ASP A 150 19.06 -2.96 6.09
CA ASP A 150 18.87 -2.15 7.31
C ASP A 150 17.95 -0.96 7.07
N LEU A 151 18.15 -0.25 5.95
CA LEU A 151 17.34 0.91 5.60
C LEU A 151 15.90 0.51 5.27
N ASN A 152 15.70 -0.57 4.51
CA ASN A 152 14.36 -1.04 4.15
C ASN A 152 13.61 -1.60 5.36
N ILE A 153 14.29 -2.27 6.28
CA ILE A 153 13.69 -2.76 7.53
C ILE A 153 13.27 -1.57 8.39
N LYS A 154 14.13 -0.56 8.58
CA LYS A 154 13.76 0.68 9.29
C LYS A 154 12.57 1.39 8.64
N ALA A 155 12.52 1.43 7.31
CA ALA A 155 11.40 2.00 6.57
C ALA A 155 10.10 1.24 6.84
N PHE A 156 10.16 -0.10 6.81
CA PHE A 156 9.02 -0.96 7.09
C PHE A 156 8.49 -0.73 8.51
N THR A 157 9.36 -0.75 9.52
CA THR A 157 8.98 -0.63 10.93
C THR A 157 8.67 0.80 11.37
N SER A 158 8.85 1.81 10.52
CA SER A 158 8.73 3.23 10.87
C SER A 158 7.35 3.66 11.39
N LEU A 159 6.31 2.87 11.10
CA LEU A 159 4.91 3.14 11.48
C LEU A 159 4.40 2.26 12.65
N PHE A 160 5.26 1.43 13.23
CA PHE A 160 4.88 0.48 14.29
C PHE A 160 5.08 1.04 15.71
N SER A 161 5.79 2.16 15.85
CA SER A 161 6.00 2.83 17.14
C SER A 161 4.78 3.64 17.59
N ASP A 162 4.61 3.83 18.91
CA ASP A 162 3.46 4.46 19.60
C ASP A 162 2.99 5.84 19.09
N ASN A 163 3.71 6.48 18.17
CA ASN A 163 3.34 7.79 17.59
C ASN A 163 2.40 7.68 16.37
N TYR A 164 2.04 6.48 15.92
CA TYR A 164 1.24 6.27 14.70
C TYR A 164 0.05 5.28 14.85
N ILE A 165 -0.22 4.77 16.07
CA ILE A 165 -1.38 3.92 16.38
C ILE A 165 -2.37 4.70 17.25
#